data_AF-A0A920RA16-F1
#
_entry.id   AF-A0A920RA16-F1
#
_cell.length_a   1.000
_cell.length_b   1.000
_cell.length_c   1.000
_cell.angle_alpha   90.00
_cell.angle_beta   90.00
_cell.angle_gamma   90.00
#
_symmetry.space_group_name_H-M   'P 1'
#
loop_
_entity.id
_entity.type
_entity.pdbx_description
1 polymer ?
#
loop_
_entity_poly.entity_id
_entity_poly.type
_entity_poly.pdbx_seq_one_letter_code
_entity_poly.pdbx_strand_id
1 'polypeptide(L)' 'MRLVDDGLGVEIEITVTDPTYLSEPKTFIHRWIKTIDREVIRAPCTLESAKLFIEAGYGDEE' A
#
# COMPACT_ATOMS: atom_id res chain seq x y z
N MET A 1 -0.96 4.95 15.72
CA MET A 1 -2.08 4.56 14.85
C MET A 1 -3.30 5.39 15.23
N ARG A 2 -3.90 6.09 14.27
CA ARG A 2 -5.14 6.84 14.46
C ARG A 2 -6.10 6.61 13.31
N LEU A 3 -7.40 6.67 13.59
CA LEU A 3 -8.42 6.73 12.55
C LEU A 3 -8.45 8.15 11.96
N VAL A 4 -8.67 8.23 10.66
CA VAL A 4 -8.84 9.48 9.89
C VAL A 4 -10.06 9.35 8.97
N ASP A 5 -10.44 10.43 8.28
CA ASP A 5 -11.55 10.44 7.31
C ASP A 5 -12.87 9.89 7.87
N ASP A 6 -13.28 10.39 9.05
CA ASP A 6 -14.49 9.95 9.75
C ASP A 6 -14.55 8.43 9.99
N GLY A 7 -13.38 7.79 10.15
CA GLY A 7 -13.25 6.35 10.38
C GLY A 7 -13.09 5.52 9.10
N LEU A 8 -13.02 6.16 7.93
CA LEU A 8 -12.76 5.49 6.65
C LEU A 8 -11.28 5.38 6.29
N GLY A 9 -10.38 5.90 7.13
CA GLY A 9 -8.94 5.73 6.94
C GLY A 9 -8.21 5.41 8.24
N VAL A 10 -7.00 4.88 8.08
CA VAL A 10 -6.05 4.60 9.15
C VAL A 10 -4.73 5.26 8.79
N GLU A 11 -4.20 6.04 9.72
CA GLU A 11 -2.84 6.58 9.63
C GLU A 11 -1.94 5.86 10.64
N ILE A 12 -0.84 5.31 10.13
CA ILE A 12 0.11 4.51 10.88
C ILE A 12 1.50 5.12 10.71
N GLU A 13 2.13 5.45 11.83
CA GLU A 13 3.56 5.71 11.87
C GLU A 13 4.28 4.36 12.00
N ILE A 14 5.18 4.09 11.07
CA ILE A 14 5.93 2.84 10.99
C ILE A 14 7.42 3.18 11.09
N THR A 15 8.10 2.57 12.04
CA THR A 15 9.56 2.60 12.15
C THR A 15 10.11 1.25 11.75
N VAL A 16 10.93 1.24 10.70
CA VAL A 16 11.63 0.04 10.23
C VAL A 16 13.06 0.07 10.77
N THR A 17 13.38 -0.95 11.57
CA THR A 17 14.73 -1.20 12.09
C THR A 17 15.29 -2.44 11.42
N ASP A 18 16.17 -2.27 10.44
CA ASP A 18 16.88 -3.37 9.79
C ASP A 18 18.37 -3.03 9.70
N PRO A 19 19.21 -3.54 10.60
CA PRO A 19 20.64 -3.22 10.62
C PRO A 19 21.44 -3.83 9.46
N THR A 20 20.85 -4.76 8.69
CA THR A 20 21.53 -5.38 7.54
C THR A 20 21.47 -4.49 6.32
N TYR A 21 20.32 -3.82 6.11
CA TYR A 21 20.05 -3.04 4.91
C TYR A 21 19.94 -1.53 5.15
N LEU A 22 19.66 -1.09 6.39
CA LEU A 22 19.50 0.32 6.73
C LEU A 22 20.66 0.79 7.60
N SER A 23 21.22 1.95 7.25
CA SER A 23 22.25 2.62 8.05
C SER A 23 21.71 3.15 9.39
N GLU A 24 20.42 3.43 9.45
CA GLU A 24 19.70 3.92 10.63
C GLU A 24 18.22 3.54 10.55
N PRO A 25 17.50 3.48 11.69
CA PRO A 25 16.05 3.30 11.70
C PRO A 25 15.33 4.33 10.82
N LYS A 26 14.43 3.88 9.96
CA LYS A 26 13.65 4.77 9.10
C LYS A 26 12.21 4.81 9.56
N THR A 27 11.72 6.00 9.89
CA THR A 27 10.31 6.24 10.23
C THR A 27 9.59 6.88 9.04
N PHE A 28 8.40 6.39 8.74
CA PHE A 28 7.51 7.00 7.76
C PHE A 28 6.05 6.88 8.20
N ILE A 29 5.23 7.78 7.68
CA ILE A 29 3.78 7.74 7.89
C ILE A 29 3.16 7.08 6.67
N HIS A 30 2.36 6.05 6.91
CA HIS A 30 1.59 5.39 5.87
C HIS A 30 0.10 5.57 6.14
N ARG A 31 -0.63 5.91 5.09
CA ARG A 31 -2.06 6.21 5.15
C ARG A 31 -2.81 5.18 4.31
N TRP A 32 -3.70 4.43 4.96
CA TRP A 32 -4.65 3.55 4.30
C TRP A 32 -6.01 4.21 4.30
N ILE A 33 -6.56 4.42 3.11
CA ILE A 33 -7.91 4.98 2.93
C ILE A 33 -8.77 3.87 2.34
N LYS A 34 -10.00 3.73 2.84
CA LYS A 34 -10.98 2.85 2.21
C LYS A 34 -11.23 3.34 0.78
N THR A 35 -10.86 2.53 -0.19
CA THR A 35 -11.20 2.76 -1.59
C THR A 35 -12.67 2.40 -1.85
N ILE A 36 -13.23 2.91 -2.94
CA ILE A 36 -14.61 2.56 -3.34
C ILE A 36 -14.74 1.05 -3.48
N ASP A 37 -15.89 0.51 -3.06
CA ASP A 37 -16.17 -0.90 -3.22
C ASP A 37 -16.22 -1.22 -4.72
N ARG A 38 -15.37 -2.15 -5.17
CA ARG A 38 -15.32 -2.63 -6.56
C ARG A 38 -15.64 -4.11 -6.60
N GLU A 39 -16.32 -4.55 -7.64
CA GLU A 39 -16.50 -5.98 -7.86
C GLU A 39 -15.13 -6.66 -8.03
N VAL A 40 -14.96 -7.80 -7.36
CA VAL A 40 -13.75 -8.61 -7.50
C VAL A 40 -13.73 -9.19 -8.91
N ILE A 41 -12.92 -8.60 -9.79
CA ILE A 41 -12.73 -9.10 -11.15
C ILE A 41 -11.99 -10.44 -11.07
N ARG A 42 -12.57 -11.48 -11.66
CA ARG A 42 -11.91 -12.78 -11.81
C ARG A 42 -11.01 -12.75 -13.04
N ALA A 43 -9.78 -12.27 -12.88
CA ALA A 43 -8.76 -12.44 -13.90
C ALA A 43 -8.20 -13.88 -13.85
N PRO A 44 -7.86 -14.50 -14.99
CA PRO A 44 -7.14 -15.76 -14.99
C PRO A 44 -5.78 -15.59 -14.30
N CYS A 45 -5.37 -16.60 -13.51
CA CYS A 45 -4.09 -16.59 -12.80
C CYS A 45 -2.92 -16.83 -13.79
N THR A 46 -2.58 -15.81 -14.56
CA THR A 46 -1.42 -15.82 -15.48
C THR A 46 -0.35 -14.85 -14.99
N LEU A 47 0.89 -15.09 -15.42
CA LEU A 47 2.01 -14.21 -15.13
C LEU A 47 1.79 -12.79 -15.67
N GLU A 48 1.15 -12.68 -16.84
CA GLU A 48 0.80 -11.41 -17.46
C GLU A 48 -0.23 -10.63 -16.63
N SER A 49 -1.30 -11.29 -16.17
CA SER A 49 -2.31 -10.65 -15.32
C SER A 49 -1.75 -10.23 -13.95
N ALA A 50 -0.83 -11.01 -13.39
CA ALA A 50 -0.11 -10.62 -12.17
C ALA A 50 0.77 -9.39 -12.39
N LYS A 51 1.52 -9.36 -13.49
CA LYS A 51 2.38 -8.22 -13.86
C LYS A 51 1.57 -6.94 -14.05
N LEU A 52 0.46 -7.01 -14.79
CA LEU A 52 -0.45 -5.88 -15.00
C LEU A 52 -1.03 -5.34 -13.69
N PHE A 53 -1.37 -6.21 -12.73
CA PHE A 53 -1.88 -5.75 -11.43
C PHE A 53 -0.82 -4.99 -10.62
N ILE A 54 0.42 -5.49 -10.64
CA ILE A 54 1.55 -4.84 -9.97
C ILE A 54 1.83 -3.48 -10.63
N GLU A 55 1.97 -3.46 -11.96
CA GLU A 55 2.32 -2.26 -12.71
C GLU A 55 1.19 -1.21 -12.72
N ALA A 56 -0.07 -1.61 -12.88
CA ALA A 56 -1.21 -0.68 -12.83
C ALA A 56 -1.48 -0.14 -11.41
N GLY A 57 -1.04 -0.85 -10.36
CA GLY A 57 -1.04 -0.35 -8.98
C GLY A 57 0.14 0.57 -8.65
N TYR A 58 1.17 0.56 -9.49
CA TYR A 58 2.33 1.47 -9.49
C TYR A 58 2.17 2.52 -10.59
N GLY A 59 0.97 3.09 -10.74
CA GLY A 59 0.81 4.33 -11.48
C GLY A 59 1.58 5.41 -10.73
N ASP A 60 2.60 5.97 -11.36
CA ASP A 60 3.47 7.01 -10.83
C ASP A 60 2.66 8.09 -10.08
N GLU A 61 2.98 8.29 -8.80
CA GLU A 61 2.66 9.54 -8.11
C GLU A 61 3.45 10.65 -8.82
N GLU A 62 2.79 11.38 -9.72
CA GLU A 62 3.24 12.70 -10.21
C GLU A 62 2.38 13.81 -9.58
#